data_AF-A0A1Y2FKJ3-F1
#
_entry.id   AF-A0A1Y2FKJ3-F1
#
_cell.length_a   1.000
_cell.length_b   1.000
_cell.length_c   1.000
_cell.angle_alpha   90.00
_cell.angle_beta   90.00
_cell.angle_gamma   90.00
#
_symmetry.space_group_name_H-M   'P 1'
#
loop_
_entity.id
_entity.type
_entity.pdbx_description
1 polymer ?
#
loop_
_entity_poly.entity_id
_entity_poly.type
_entity_poly.pdbx_seq_one_letter_code
_entity_poly.pdbx_strand_id
1 'polypeptide(L)'
;RLLSAQHNIIHDTDETYNYWEPLHFLLHGTGFQTWEYSPVYAIRSWTYICLHALPLYPLKDILSREQQFYLLRCILGAVSAFIEASLVMTISKANEELGLLTLAGLLTSAGMFTASTALLPSTFTLYTCTLGLDLFLRQHHTLSTAAFAIGVIIGWPFSILLFIPLVLINFMKPLYSYVRGTIIALQVLLIATVIDYFFYRRWAIVPLNIILYNVFQQGPELFGVEAWSYYFKNLLLNFNFLFPLALLGLPLAMLSKKKFYIQCTAGFALWFSVFTLQPHKEERFMYPAYPALVLSASISLELLFQFTQRITDLMTDQLRLPQHLLPRTMKLFVLVLSALISIYRITDVTLSYRAPLLLFPRLPPGKEYCMGSDWYRFPTSFILPDDTALSFIESSFRGLLPGKFNTTDSIPHMNNLNQWDATKVIHEGLCECLV
;
A
#
# COMPACT_ATOMS: atom_id res chain seq x y z
N ARG A 1 4.73 -0.65 -14.29
CA ARG A 1 3.80 -1.22 -13.28
C ARG A 1 3.21 -2.57 -13.68
N LEU A 2 2.86 -2.81 -14.95
CA LEU A 2 2.37 -4.13 -15.40
C LEU A 2 3.30 -5.32 -15.10
N LEU A 3 4.63 -5.11 -15.13
CA LEU A 3 5.59 -6.14 -14.69
C LEU A 3 5.35 -6.60 -13.25
N SER A 4 4.98 -5.66 -12.36
CA SER A 4 4.59 -5.97 -10.99
C SER A 4 3.26 -6.73 -10.97
N ALA A 5 2.27 -6.32 -11.75
CA ALA A 5 0.98 -7.02 -11.79
C ALA A 5 1.11 -8.51 -12.13
N GLN A 6 2.06 -8.83 -13.02
CA GLN A 6 2.30 -10.21 -13.47
C GLN A 6 3.21 -11.01 -12.53
N HIS A 7 4.27 -10.39 -11.98
CA HIS A 7 5.34 -11.12 -11.31
C HIS A 7 5.42 -10.89 -9.80
N ASN A 8 4.80 -9.84 -9.27
CA ASN A 8 4.85 -9.55 -7.85
C ASN A 8 4.15 -10.68 -7.08
N ILE A 9 4.75 -11.06 -5.95
CA ILE A 9 4.15 -12.05 -5.05
C ILE A 9 3.06 -11.38 -4.19
N ILE A 10 2.33 -12.19 -3.43
CA ILE A 10 1.50 -11.70 -2.32
C ILE A 10 2.37 -11.74 -1.07
N HIS A 11 2.62 -10.58 -0.47
CA HIS A 11 3.59 -10.43 0.62
C HIS A 11 2.96 -10.57 2.01
N ASP A 12 1.64 -10.38 2.08
CA ASP A 12 0.92 -10.18 3.33
C ASP A 12 -0.32 -11.07 3.36
N THR A 13 -0.54 -11.76 4.48
CA THR A 13 -1.72 -12.59 4.70
C THR A 13 -3.01 -11.79 4.66
N ASP A 14 -2.98 -10.52 5.04
CA ASP A 14 -4.15 -9.66 4.93
C ASP A 14 -4.51 -9.40 3.48
N GLU A 15 -3.54 -9.30 2.57
CA GLU A 15 -3.85 -9.17 1.15
C GLU A 15 -4.71 -10.36 0.68
N THR A 16 -4.32 -11.58 1.06
CA THR A 16 -5.10 -12.80 0.81
C THR A 16 -6.44 -12.77 1.56
N TYR A 17 -6.41 -12.89 2.88
CA TYR A 17 -7.57 -13.27 3.67
C TYR A 17 -8.51 -12.11 4.00
N ASN A 18 -8.03 -10.86 3.90
CA ASN A 18 -8.84 -9.68 4.12
C ASN A 18 -9.30 -8.98 2.85
N TYR A 19 -8.74 -9.30 1.67
CA TYR A 19 -9.15 -8.61 0.44
C TYR A 19 -9.37 -9.54 -0.75
N TRP A 20 -8.43 -10.42 -1.10
CA TRP A 20 -8.65 -11.37 -2.20
C TRP A 20 -9.77 -12.36 -1.90
N GLU A 21 -9.82 -12.94 -0.70
CA GLU A 21 -10.82 -13.93 -0.32
C GLU A 21 -12.24 -13.35 -0.16
N PRO A 22 -12.45 -12.18 0.49
CA PRO A 22 -13.75 -11.50 0.47
C PRO A 22 -14.19 -11.07 -0.92
N LEU A 23 -13.25 -10.66 -1.79
CA LEU A 23 -13.56 -10.35 -3.19
C LEU A 23 -13.97 -11.61 -3.97
N HIS A 24 -13.28 -12.73 -3.75
CA HIS A 24 -13.64 -14.01 -4.34
C HIS A 24 -15.03 -14.44 -3.86
N PHE A 25 -15.34 -14.27 -2.57
CA PHE A 25 -16.66 -14.56 -2.03
C PHE A 25 -17.75 -13.70 -2.67
N LEU A 26 -17.50 -12.40 -2.86
CA LEU A 26 -18.46 -11.50 -3.50
C LEU A 26 -18.76 -11.87 -4.96
N LEU A 27 -17.76 -12.35 -5.71
CA LEU A 27 -17.91 -12.68 -7.13
C LEU A 27 -18.38 -14.13 -7.38
N HIS A 28 -17.92 -15.07 -6.57
CA HIS A 28 -18.02 -16.52 -6.80
C HIS A 28 -18.74 -17.28 -5.67
N GLY A 29 -19.12 -16.62 -4.59
CA GLY A 29 -19.88 -17.22 -3.48
C GLY A 29 -19.07 -18.11 -2.52
N THR A 30 -17.75 -18.21 -2.69
CA THR A 30 -16.85 -18.96 -1.81
C THR A 30 -15.63 -18.13 -1.44
N GLY A 31 -15.03 -18.37 -0.28
CA GLY A 31 -13.82 -17.67 0.15
C GLY A 31 -13.65 -17.73 1.65
N PHE A 32 -12.49 -17.29 2.12
CA PHE A 32 -12.19 -17.15 3.55
C PHE A 32 -12.48 -15.75 4.10
N GLN A 33 -12.85 -15.70 5.36
CA GLN A 33 -13.08 -14.51 6.16
C GLN A 33 -12.20 -14.53 7.41
N THR A 34 -11.79 -13.35 7.85
CA THR A 34 -11.21 -13.13 9.17
C THR A 34 -12.28 -12.62 10.14
N TRP A 35 -11.94 -12.56 11.42
CA TRP A 35 -12.82 -11.98 12.45
C TRP A 35 -13.14 -10.50 12.16
N GLU A 36 -12.30 -9.82 11.37
CA GLU A 36 -12.45 -8.41 11.05
C GLU A 36 -13.66 -8.12 10.15
N TYR A 37 -14.14 -9.14 9.42
CA TYR A 37 -15.38 -9.14 8.64
C TYR A 37 -16.61 -9.63 9.42
N SER A 38 -16.48 -9.95 10.72
CA SER A 38 -17.65 -10.23 11.53
C SER A 38 -18.46 -8.95 11.80
N PRO A 39 -19.80 -8.97 11.70
CA PRO A 39 -20.66 -7.83 12.05
C PRO A 39 -20.53 -7.33 13.51
N VAL A 40 -19.94 -8.15 14.39
CA VAL A 40 -19.63 -7.77 15.76
C VAL A 40 -18.56 -6.67 15.80
N TYR A 41 -17.52 -6.82 14.97
CA TYR A 41 -16.34 -5.95 14.97
C TYR A 41 -16.37 -4.93 13.82
N ALA A 42 -16.69 -5.37 12.61
CA ALA A 42 -16.82 -4.55 11.41
C ALA A 42 -15.67 -3.54 11.24
N ILE A 43 -14.43 -4.06 11.15
CA ILE A 43 -13.21 -3.25 10.98
C ILE A 43 -12.60 -3.37 9.58
N ARG A 44 -13.23 -4.11 8.67
CA ARG A 44 -12.96 -4.08 7.22
C ARG A 44 -14.19 -3.56 6.49
N SER A 45 -14.01 -2.82 5.41
CA SER A 45 -15.13 -2.20 4.70
C SER A 45 -15.48 -3.02 3.47
N TRP A 46 -16.74 -3.45 3.36
CA TRP A 46 -17.26 -4.09 2.15
C TRP A 46 -17.31 -3.10 0.98
N THR A 47 -17.37 -1.80 1.25
CA THR A 47 -17.22 -0.74 0.25
C THR A 47 -15.90 -0.86 -0.52
N TYR A 48 -14.80 -1.17 0.18
CA TYR A 48 -13.50 -1.37 -0.45
C TYR A 48 -13.52 -2.58 -1.39
N ILE A 49 -14.14 -3.68 -0.98
CA ILE A 49 -14.30 -4.88 -1.80
C ILE A 49 -15.19 -4.62 -3.02
N CYS A 50 -16.33 -3.95 -2.83
CA CYS A 50 -17.25 -3.58 -3.91
C CYS A 50 -16.58 -2.69 -4.98
N LEU A 51 -15.74 -1.74 -4.55
CA LEU A 51 -14.99 -0.87 -5.45
C LEU A 51 -14.10 -1.69 -6.41
N HIS A 52 -13.44 -2.73 -5.90
CA HIS A 52 -12.54 -3.58 -6.68
C HIS A 52 -13.27 -4.72 -7.41
N ALA A 53 -14.49 -5.06 -6.98
CA ALA A 53 -15.38 -5.96 -7.70
C ALA A 53 -16.00 -5.32 -8.95
N LEU A 54 -16.23 -4.00 -8.94
CA LEU A 54 -16.87 -3.26 -10.02
C LEU A 54 -16.28 -3.52 -11.42
N PRO A 55 -14.96 -3.51 -11.65
CA PRO A 55 -14.39 -3.83 -12.96
C PRO A 55 -14.44 -5.32 -13.33
N LEU A 56 -14.60 -6.22 -12.35
CA LEU A 56 -14.58 -7.67 -12.57
C LEU A 56 -15.98 -8.27 -12.74
N TYR A 57 -16.97 -7.74 -12.02
CA TYR A 57 -18.33 -8.29 -11.99
C TYR A 57 -18.97 -8.43 -13.38
N PRO A 58 -18.88 -7.44 -14.31
CA PRO A 58 -19.43 -7.60 -15.66
C PRO A 58 -18.71 -8.65 -16.51
N LEU A 59 -17.49 -9.04 -16.12
CA LEU A 59 -16.61 -9.94 -16.85
C LEU A 59 -16.47 -11.31 -16.17
N LYS A 60 -17.17 -11.53 -15.05
CA LYS A 60 -16.95 -12.70 -14.18
C LYS A 60 -17.25 -14.04 -14.87
N ASP A 61 -18.19 -14.05 -15.81
CA ASP A 61 -18.61 -15.23 -16.58
C ASP A 61 -17.85 -15.35 -17.91
N ILE A 62 -17.05 -14.34 -18.28
CA ILE A 62 -16.27 -14.29 -19.52
C ILE A 62 -14.81 -14.66 -19.24
N LEU A 63 -14.26 -14.17 -18.14
CA LEU A 63 -12.86 -14.37 -17.74
C LEU A 63 -12.76 -15.50 -16.73
N SER A 64 -11.72 -16.33 -16.87
CA SER A 64 -11.38 -17.29 -15.82
C SER A 64 -11.03 -16.58 -14.51
N ARG A 65 -11.15 -17.27 -13.37
CA ARG A 65 -10.80 -16.71 -12.06
C ARG A 65 -9.36 -16.20 -12.02
N GLU A 66 -8.43 -16.92 -12.63
CA GLU A 66 -7.03 -16.50 -12.75
C GLU A 66 -6.88 -15.23 -13.60
N GLN A 67 -7.61 -15.12 -14.71
CA GLN A 67 -7.64 -13.90 -15.52
C GLN A 67 -8.21 -12.71 -14.76
N GLN A 68 -9.22 -12.92 -13.91
CA GLN A 68 -9.78 -11.87 -13.04
C GLN A 68 -8.74 -11.36 -12.03
N PHE A 69 -7.98 -12.27 -11.41
CA PHE A 69 -6.87 -11.95 -10.51
C PHE A 69 -5.83 -11.06 -11.20
N TYR A 70 -5.31 -11.48 -12.36
CA TYR A 70 -4.31 -10.69 -13.07
C TYR A 70 -4.87 -9.41 -13.69
N LEU A 71 -6.14 -9.39 -14.12
CA LEU A 71 -6.80 -8.20 -14.64
C LEU A 71 -6.87 -7.12 -13.55
N LEU A 72 -7.30 -7.46 -12.34
CA LEU A 72 -7.38 -6.50 -11.25
C LEU A 72 -6.00 -5.94 -10.89
N ARG A 73 -4.96 -6.78 -10.84
CA ARG A 73 -3.58 -6.32 -10.62
C ARG A 73 -3.08 -5.40 -11.73
N CYS A 74 -3.46 -5.68 -12.98
CA CYS A 74 -3.18 -4.78 -14.11
C CYS A 74 -3.89 -3.44 -13.97
N ILE A 75 -5.15 -3.42 -13.54
CA ILE A 75 -5.93 -2.20 -13.27
C ILE A 75 -5.26 -1.39 -12.16
N LEU A 76 -4.92 -2.01 -11.02
CA LEU A 76 -4.18 -1.38 -9.93
C LEU A 76 -2.86 -0.77 -10.42
N GLY A 77 -2.09 -1.54 -11.18
CA GLY A 77 -0.83 -1.07 -11.77
C GLY A 77 -1.01 0.08 -12.76
N ALA A 78 -2.09 0.09 -13.55
CA ALA A 78 -2.41 1.16 -14.48
C ALA A 78 -2.83 2.45 -13.75
N VAL A 79 -3.67 2.33 -12.71
CA VAL A 79 -4.07 3.44 -11.84
C VAL A 79 -2.84 4.05 -11.15
N SER A 80 -1.97 3.21 -10.57
CA SER A 80 -0.70 3.65 -9.97
C SER A 80 0.14 4.43 -10.98
N ALA A 81 0.39 3.85 -12.16
CA ALA A 81 1.20 4.49 -13.19
C ALA A 81 0.63 5.83 -13.67
N PHE A 82 -0.69 5.92 -13.84
CA PHE A 82 -1.36 7.15 -14.27
C PHE A 82 -1.22 8.27 -13.22
N ILE A 83 -1.49 7.97 -11.95
CA ILE A 83 -1.42 8.94 -10.86
C ILE A 83 0.03 9.38 -10.62
N GLU A 84 0.98 8.44 -10.61
CA GLU A 84 2.40 8.73 -10.51
C GLU A 84 2.88 9.64 -11.64
N ALA A 85 2.48 9.35 -12.89
CA ALA A 85 2.82 10.18 -14.04
C ALA A 85 2.24 11.58 -13.93
N SER A 86 0.99 11.72 -13.44
CA SER A 86 0.36 13.01 -13.19
C SER A 86 1.14 13.85 -12.17
N LEU A 87 1.55 13.25 -11.05
CA LEU A 87 2.39 13.90 -10.05
C LEU A 87 3.74 14.33 -10.65
N VAL A 88 4.41 13.44 -11.37
CA VAL A 88 5.69 13.73 -12.03
C VAL A 88 5.55 14.91 -12.99
N MET A 89 4.52 14.94 -13.84
CA MET A 89 4.28 16.04 -14.77
C MET A 89 4.08 17.38 -14.04
N THR A 90 3.36 17.38 -12.93
CA THR A 90 3.17 18.59 -12.11
C THR A 90 4.48 19.06 -11.50
N ILE A 91 5.32 18.15 -11.01
CA ILE A 91 6.64 18.48 -10.47
C ILE A 91 7.55 19.02 -11.58
N SER A 92 7.58 18.37 -12.75
CA SER A 92 8.39 18.78 -13.90
C SER A 92 8.06 20.21 -14.37
N LYS A 93 6.80 20.64 -14.26
CA LYS A 93 6.41 22.03 -14.56
C LYS A 93 7.03 23.04 -13.59
N ALA A 94 7.26 22.66 -12.34
CA ALA A 94 7.90 23.52 -11.35
C ALA A 94 9.44 23.43 -11.41
N ASN A 95 9.98 22.24 -11.65
CA ASN A 95 11.39 21.96 -11.84
C ASN A 95 11.53 20.66 -12.65
N GLU A 96 11.97 20.77 -13.91
CA GLU A 96 12.10 19.66 -14.85
C GLU A 96 13.01 18.55 -14.32
N GLU A 97 14.18 18.94 -13.79
CA GLU A 97 15.16 18.01 -13.24
C GLU A 97 14.59 17.25 -12.04
N LEU A 98 13.91 17.95 -11.13
CA LEU A 98 13.27 17.30 -9.98
C LEU A 98 12.21 16.27 -10.41
N GLY A 99 11.44 16.58 -11.46
CA GLY A 99 10.47 15.65 -12.02
C GLY A 99 11.13 14.40 -12.60
N LEU A 100 12.24 14.55 -13.33
CA LEU A 100 13.03 13.42 -13.86
C LEU A 100 13.61 12.54 -12.74
N LEU A 101 14.17 13.15 -11.69
CA LEU A 101 14.67 12.43 -10.51
C LEU A 101 13.55 11.63 -9.83
N THR A 102 12.39 12.26 -9.66
CA THR A 102 11.22 11.63 -9.04
C THR A 102 10.71 10.47 -9.90
N LEU A 103 10.62 10.66 -11.22
CA LEU A 103 10.24 9.60 -12.16
C LEU A 103 11.19 8.41 -12.08
N ALA A 104 12.51 8.65 -12.09
CA ALA A 104 13.51 7.61 -11.99
C ALA A 104 13.35 6.80 -10.69
N GLY A 105 13.20 7.49 -9.55
CA GLY A 105 13.01 6.84 -8.26
C GLY A 105 11.70 6.05 -8.15
N LEU A 106 10.61 6.57 -8.70
CA LEU A 106 9.32 5.88 -8.72
C LEU A 106 9.40 4.62 -9.59
N LEU A 107 9.92 4.73 -10.81
CA LEU A 107 9.98 3.62 -11.76
C LEU A 107 10.85 2.46 -11.26
N THR A 108 11.97 2.77 -10.61
CA THR A 108 13.03 1.78 -10.33
C THR A 108 13.00 1.21 -8.92
N SER A 109 12.33 1.85 -7.96
CA SER A 109 12.33 1.39 -6.56
C SER A 109 11.58 0.07 -6.35
N ALA A 110 12.19 -0.82 -5.56
CA ALA A 110 11.60 -2.12 -5.19
C ALA A 110 10.33 -1.94 -4.36
N GLY A 111 10.32 -0.97 -3.43
CA GLY A 111 9.11 -0.67 -2.65
C GLY A 111 7.91 -0.28 -3.50
N MET A 112 8.12 0.56 -4.53
CA MET A 112 7.04 0.92 -5.46
C MET A 112 6.64 -0.24 -6.36
N PHE A 113 7.57 -1.11 -6.78
CA PHE A 113 7.22 -2.34 -7.50
C PHE A 113 6.23 -3.16 -6.69
N THR A 114 6.53 -3.44 -5.41
CA THR A 114 5.65 -4.22 -4.54
C THR A 114 4.33 -3.53 -4.24
N ALA A 115 4.36 -2.28 -3.77
CA ALA A 115 3.16 -1.60 -3.29
C ALA A 115 2.14 -1.33 -4.38
N SER A 116 2.59 -1.09 -5.62
CA SER A 116 1.74 -0.57 -6.70
C SER A 116 0.65 -1.51 -7.22
N THR A 117 0.68 -2.81 -6.89
CA THR A 117 -0.26 -3.81 -7.41
C THR A 117 -0.82 -4.74 -6.33
N ALA A 118 -0.55 -4.45 -5.07
CA ALA A 118 -1.11 -5.18 -3.94
C ALA A 118 -2.56 -4.75 -3.72
N LEU A 119 -3.46 -5.71 -3.49
CA LEU A 119 -4.86 -5.43 -3.17
C LEU A 119 -5.00 -5.08 -1.69
N LEU A 120 -4.47 -3.91 -1.30
CA LEU A 120 -4.44 -3.44 0.08
C LEU A 120 -4.97 -2.01 0.20
N PRO A 121 -5.69 -1.66 1.28
CA PRO A 121 -6.13 -0.29 1.48
C PRO A 121 -4.96 0.70 1.63
N SER A 122 -3.79 0.23 2.05
CA SER A 122 -2.55 1.02 2.07
C SER A 122 -2.06 1.37 0.65
N THR A 123 -2.23 0.47 -0.32
CA THR A 123 -1.98 0.73 -1.75
C THR A 123 -3.00 1.69 -2.34
N PHE A 124 -4.29 1.52 -2.02
CA PHE A 124 -5.31 2.50 -2.42
C PHE A 124 -5.04 3.89 -1.81
N THR A 125 -4.55 3.91 -0.58
CA THR A 125 -4.11 5.13 0.10
C THR A 125 -2.88 5.75 -0.59
N LEU A 126 -1.92 4.94 -1.03
CA LEU A 126 -0.80 5.40 -1.87
C LEU A 126 -1.33 6.18 -3.08
N TYR A 127 -2.29 5.63 -3.82
CA TYR A 127 -2.88 6.30 -4.98
C TYR A 127 -3.53 7.63 -4.61
N THR A 128 -4.39 7.62 -3.60
CA THR A 128 -5.18 8.81 -3.20
C THR A 128 -4.32 9.89 -2.56
N CYS A 129 -3.30 9.54 -1.76
CA CYS A 129 -2.34 10.49 -1.23
C CYS A 129 -1.45 11.10 -2.32
N THR A 130 -1.05 10.31 -3.32
CA THR A 130 -0.25 10.79 -4.47
C THR A 130 -1.05 11.75 -5.32
N LEU A 131 -2.31 11.38 -5.64
CA LEU A 131 -3.24 12.25 -6.36
C LEU A 131 -3.56 13.52 -5.55
N GLY A 132 -3.76 13.37 -4.23
CA GLY A 132 -4.00 14.47 -3.31
C GLY A 132 -2.86 15.47 -3.31
N LEU A 133 -1.61 15.01 -3.24
CA LEU A 133 -0.41 15.84 -3.34
C LEU A 133 -0.30 16.51 -4.71
N ASP A 134 -0.50 15.77 -5.80
CA ASP A 134 -0.47 16.33 -7.15
C ASP A 134 -1.50 17.45 -7.36
N LEU A 135 -2.76 17.20 -7.01
CA LEU A 135 -3.83 18.21 -7.05
C LEU A 135 -3.53 19.40 -6.14
N PHE A 136 -2.87 19.16 -5.00
CA PHE A 136 -2.44 20.21 -4.09
C PHE A 136 -1.43 21.15 -4.74
N LEU A 137 -0.40 20.59 -5.37
CA LEU A 137 0.64 21.35 -6.06
C LEU A 137 0.06 22.14 -7.25
N ARG A 138 -0.95 21.58 -7.93
CA ARG A 138 -1.76 22.27 -8.97
C ARG A 138 -2.74 23.32 -8.44
N GLN A 139 -2.76 23.59 -7.13
CA GLN A 139 -3.67 24.54 -6.47
C GLN A 139 -5.17 24.15 -6.54
N HIS A 140 -5.50 22.90 -6.85
CA HIS A 140 -6.87 22.38 -6.83
C HIS A 140 -7.24 21.89 -5.43
N HIS A 141 -7.24 22.78 -4.44
CA HIS A 141 -7.36 22.44 -3.02
C HIS A 141 -8.62 21.64 -2.65
N THR A 142 -9.76 21.91 -3.29
CA THR A 142 -11.00 21.15 -3.04
C THR A 142 -10.85 19.69 -3.47
N LEU A 143 -10.32 19.45 -4.68
CA LEU A 143 -10.11 18.09 -5.21
C LEU A 143 -9.00 17.37 -4.46
N SER A 144 -7.95 18.09 -4.06
CA SER A 144 -6.89 17.57 -3.20
C SER A 144 -7.45 17.07 -1.87
N THR A 145 -8.25 17.90 -1.20
CA THR A 145 -8.91 17.53 0.07
C THR A 145 -9.83 16.32 -0.11
N ALA A 146 -10.61 16.29 -1.20
CA ALA A 146 -11.46 15.15 -1.52
C ALA A 146 -10.65 13.86 -1.75
N ALA A 147 -9.54 13.93 -2.48
CA ALA A 147 -8.66 12.77 -2.71
C ALA A 147 -8.09 12.22 -1.40
N PHE A 148 -7.55 13.08 -0.54
CA PHE A 148 -7.07 12.66 0.79
C PHE A 148 -8.20 12.07 1.65
N ALA A 149 -9.39 12.69 1.64
CA ALA A 149 -10.53 12.18 2.39
C ALA A 149 -11.00 10.81 1.91
N ILE A 150 -11.03 10.58 0.60
CA ILE A 150 -11.35 9.26 0.03
C ILE A 150 -10.31 8.23 0.49
N GLY A 151 -9.03 8.59 0.53
CA GLY A 151 -7.97 7.75 1.08
C GLY A 151 -8.17 7.40 2.57
N VAL A 152 -8.57 8.37 3.39
CA VAL A 152 -8.87 8.17 4.82
C VAL A 152 -10.09 7.26 5.03
N ILE A 153 -11.14 7.43 4.23
CA ILE A 153 -12.43 6.76 4.44
C ILE A 153 -12.42 5.35 3.85
N ILE A 154 -11.99 5.19 2.60
CA ILE A 154 -12.06 3.90 1.88
C ILE A 154 -10.75 3.12 2.04
N GLY A 155 -9.61 3.81 2.07
CA GLY A 155 -8.30 3.20 2.21
C GLY A 155 -7.97 2.96 3.67
N TRP A 156 -7.27 3.90 4.29
CA TRP A 156 -6.76 3.75 5.63
C TRP A 156 -6.84 5.06 6.43
N PRO A 157 -7.55 5.11 7.58
CA PRO A 157 -7.83 6.37 8.26
C PRO A 157 -6.60 7.12 8.75
N PHE A 158 -5.52 6.41 9.07
CA PHE A 158 -4.27 7.01 9.56
C PHE A 158 -3.54 7.84 8.49
N SER A 159 -3.89 7.66 7.21
CA SER A 159 -3.38 8.45 6.07
C SER A 159 -3.57 9.95 6.19
N ILE A 160 -4.46 10.40 7.08
CA ILE A 160 -4.64 11.81 7.43
C ILE A 160 -3.32 12.48 7.84
N LEU A 161 -2.37 11.74 8.41
CA LEU A 161 -1.05 12.24 8.78
C LEU A 161 -0.24 12.76 7.58
N LEU A 162 -0.43 12.21 6.39
CA LEU A 162 0.24 12.72 5.17
C LEU A 162 -0.34 14.05 4.69
N PHE A 163 -1.60 14.33 5.04
CA PHE A 163 -2.32 15.53 4.63
C PHE A 163 -2.11 16.71 5.58
N ILE A 164 -2.04 16.45 6.90
CA ILE A 164 -1.98 17.49 7.94
C ILE A 164 -0.90 18.55 7.66
N PRO A 165 0.36 18.20 7.33
CA PRO A 165 1.38 19.22 7.08
C PRO A 165 1.03 20.15 5.91
N LEU A 166 0.40 19.64 4.85
CA LEU A 166 0.01 20.45 3.69
C LEU A 166 -1.03 21.50 4.04
N VAL A 167 -2.00 21.12 4.90
CA VAL A 167 -3.03 22.03 5.43
C VAL A 167 -2.40 23.08 6.33
N LEU A 168 -1.55 22.68 7.28
CA LEU A 168 -0.93 23.61 8.23
C LEU A 168 -0.05 24.65 7.53
N ILE A 169 0.74 24.24 6.53
CA ILE A 169 1.62 25.14 5.75
C ILE A 169 0.82 26.15 4.90
N ASN A 170 -0.45 25.85 4.59
CA ASN A 170 -1.29 26.64 3.70
C ASN A 170 -2.64 27.04 4.29
N PHE A 171 -2.73 27.04 5.63
CA PHE A 171 -3.97 27.26 6.37
C PHE A 171 -4.74 28.53 5.96
N MET A 172 -4.03 29.53 5.41
CA MET A 172 -4.58 30.79 4.94
C MET A 172 -5.22 30.77 3.53
N LYS A 173 -5.27 29.63 2.82
CA LYS A 173 -5.81 29.54 1.45
C LYS A 173 -6.47 28.18 1.17
N PRO A 174 -7.77 28.10 0.82
CA PRO A 174 -8.95 28.85 1.25
C PRO A 174 -9.88 27.95 2.10
N LEU A 175 -10.35 28.45 3.26
CA LEU A 175 -11.27 27.73 4.17
C LEU A 175 -12.46 27.06 3.43
N TYR A 176 -12.97 27.75 2.40
CA TYR A 176 -14.05 27.25 1.54
C TYR A 176 -13.72 25.93 0.82
N SER A 177 -12.49 25.75 0.33
CA SER A 177 -12.09 24.49 -0.32
C SER A 177 -12.03 23.34 0.68
N TYR A 178 -11.59 23.61 1.91
CA TYR A 178 -11.60 22.61 2.97
C TYR A 178 -13.03 22.23 3.35
N VAL A 179 -13.93 23.20 3.53
CA VAL A 179 -15.35 22.94 3.79
C VAL A 179 -15.98 22.10 2.68
N ARG A 180 -15.77 22.45 1.40
CA ARG A 180 -16.28 21.65 0.27
C ARG A 180 -15.67 20.25 0.24
N GLY A 181 -14.38 20.12 0.49
CA GLY A 181 -13.70 18.83 0.61
C GLY A 181 -14.29 17.98 1.74
N THR A 182 -14.59 18.59 2.89
CA THR A 182 -15.26 17.93 4.02
C THR A 182 -16.68 17.48 3.67
N ILE A 183 -17.44 18.28 2.92
CA ILE A 183 -18.78 17.85 2.45
C ILE A 183 -18.67 16.62 1.55
N ILE A 184 -17.70 16.61 0.62
CA ILE A 184 -17.44 15.43 -0.23
C ILE A 184 -17.03 14.23 0.63
N ALA A 185 -16.17 14.43 1.63
CA ALA A 185 -15.77 13.39 2.57
C ALA A 185 -16.99 12.79 3.30
N LEU A 186 -17.89 13.62 3.80
CA LEU A 186 -19.11 13.17 4.47
C LEU A 186 -20.05 12.39 3.54
N GLN A 187 -20.14 12.80 2.27
CA GLN A 187 -20.91 12.06 1.26
C GLN A 187 -20.30 10.69 0.97
N VAL A 188 -18.96 10.63 0.80
CA VAL A 188 -18.25 9.36 0.59
C VAL A 188 -18.40 8.45 1.82
N LEU A 189 -18.29 9.01 3.03
CA LEU A 189 -18.50 8.27 4.27
C LEU A 189 -19.92 7.74 4.40
N LEU A 190 -20.92 8.54 4.03
CA LEU A 190 -22.31 8.12 4.02
C LEU A 190 -22.52 6.96 3.04
N ILE A 191 -22.02 7.08 1.81
CA ILE A 191 -22.12 6.02 0.80
C ILE A 191 -21.44 4.73 1.31
N ALA A 192 -20.23 4.84 1.85
CA ALA A 192 -19.50 3.70 2.38
C ALA A 192 -20.25 3.04 3.54
N THR A 193 -20.78 3.84 4.47
CA THR A 193 -21.55 3.34 5.62
C THR A 193 -22.84 2.64 5.18
N VAL A 194 -23.52 3.15 4.15
CA VAL A 194 -24.73 2.53 3.59
C VAL A 194 -24.40 1.21 2.92
N ILE A 195 -23.33 1.14 2.11
CA ILE A 195 -22.87 -0.13 1.52
C ILE A 195 -22.52 -1.11 2.63
N ASP A 196 -21.70 -0.71 3.59
CA ASP A 196 -21.30 -1.58 4.71
C ASP A 196 -22.52 -2.06 5.52
N TYR A 197 -23.54 -1.23 5.71
CA TYR A 197 -24.81 -1.63 6.32
C TYR A 197 -25.53 -2.76 5.56
N PHE A 198 -25.53 -2.75 4.22
CA PHE A 198 -26.16 -3.81 3.44
C PHE A 198 -25.51 -5.18 3.70
N PHE A 199 -24.19 -5.21 3.88
CA PHE A 199 -23.44 -6.44 4.13
C PHE A 199 -23.48 -6.87 5.59
N TYR A 200 -23.27 -5.94 6.53
CA TYR A 200 -23.23 -6.23 7.96
C TYR A 200 -24.61 -6.33 8.63
N ARG A 201 -25.66 -5.83 7.97
CA ARG A 201 -27.01 -5.66 8.55
C ARG A 201 -27.03 -4.84 9.85
N ARG A 202 -25.99 -4.03 10.05
CA ARG A 202 -25.77 -3.19 11.24
C ARG A 202 -25.10 -1.89 10.81
N TRP A 203 -25.52 -0.78 11.41
CA TRP A 203 -24.86 0.50 11.23
C TRP A 203 -23.47 0.46 11.87
N ALA A 204 -22.43 0.59 11.05
CA ALA A 204 -21.05 0.63 11.48
C ALA A 204 -20.29 1.68 10.67
N ILE A 205 -19.57 2.57 11.35
CA ILE A 205 -18.65 3.49 10.71
C ILE A 205 -17.28 2.81 10.74
N VAL A 206 -16.98 2.03 9.70
CA VAL A 206 -15.80 1.15 9.67
C VAL A 206 -14.48 1.91 9.95
N PRO A 207 -14.20 3.09 9.35
CA PRO A 207 -12.97 3.81 9.64
C PRO A 207 -12.85 4.24 11.12
N LEU A 208 -13.98 4.54 11.78
CA LEU A 208 -14.00 4.84 13.21
C LEU A 208 -13.72 3.58 14.04
N ASN A 209 -14.30 2.43 13.68
CA ASN A 209 -14.04 1.17 14.37
C ASN A 209 -12.55 0.78 14.28
N ILE A 210 -11.92 0.97 13.11
CA ILE A 210 -10.47 0.77 12.93
C ILE A 210 -9.67 1.66 13.89
N ILE A 211 -10.00 2.95 13.99
CA ILE A 211 -9.33 3.87 14.92
C ILE A 211 -9.52 3.42 16.36
N LEU A 212 -10.76 3.09 16.75
CA LEU A 212 -11.08 2.64 18.10
C LEU A 212 -10.32 1.38 18.48
N TYR A 213 -10.22 0.43 17.57
CA TYR A 213 -9.49 -0.81 17.78
C TYR A 213 -7.97 -0.59 17.85
N ASN A 214 -7.39 0.15 16.89
CA ASN A 214 -5.93 0.27 16.79
C ASN A 214 -5.31 1.26 17.79
N VAL A 215 -6.06 2.28 18.24
CA VAL A 215 -5.52 3.35 19.10
C VAL A 215 -5.92 3.15 20.57
N PHE A 216 -7.15 2.70 20.83
CA PHE A 216 -7.69 2.66 22.19
C PHE A 216 -7.76 1.25 22.77
N GLN A 217 -7.61 0.22 21.94
CA GLN A 217 -7.49 -1.17 22.39
C GLN A 217 -6.06 -1.65 22.10
N GLN A 218 -5.56 -2.63 22.85
CA GLN A 218 -4.25 -3.27 22.59
C GLN A 218 -4.29 -4.17 21.34
N GLY A 219 -4.81 -3.63 20.24
CA GLY A 219 -5.18 -4.38 19.04
C GLY A 219 -3.99 -4.82 18.18
N PRO A 220 -3.12 -3.91 17.72
CA PRO A 220 -2.09 -4.25 16.75
C PRO A 220 -0.93 -5.07 17.33
N GLU A 221 -0.56 -4.81 18.59
CA GLU A 221 0.57 -5.49 19.26
C GLU A 221 0.34 -7.00 19.46
N LEU A 222 -0.92 -7.42 19.44
CA LEU A 222 -1.32 -8.83 19.48
C LEU A 222 -0.75 -9.65 18.32
N PHE A 223 -0.52 -9.01 17.17
CA PHE A 223 0.03 -9.64 15.97
C PHE A 223 1.56 -9.51 15.88
N GLY A 224 2.21 -9.05 16.96
CA GLY A 224 3.65 -8.93 17.08
C GLY A 224 4.11 -7.48 17.20
N VAL A 225 5.30 -7.32 17.75
CA VAL A 225 5.99 -6.02 17.86
C VAL A 225 7.38 -6.13 17.27
N GLU A 226 7.86 -5.01 16.74
CA GLU A 226 9.13 -4.95 16.03
C GLU A 226 10.04 -3.88 16.61
N ALA A 227 11.35 -4.10 16.52
CA ALA A 227 12.33 -3.13 17.01
C ALA A 227 12.18 -1.77 16.30
N TRP A 228 12.58 -0.68 16.96
CA TRP A 228 12.54 0.68 16.36
C TRP A 228 13.30 0.76 15.02
N SER A 229 14.32 -0.09 14.83
CA SER A 229 15.13 -0.16 13.61
C SER A 229 14.44 -0.82 12.41
N TYR A 230 13.24 -1.41 12.59
CA TYR A 230 12.53 -2.15 11.55
C TYR A 230 12.34 -1.34 10.27
N TYR A 231 11.77 -0.14 10.35
CA TYR A 231 11.52 0.67 9.15
C TYR A 231 12.81 1.20 8.51
N PHE A 232 13.87 1.40 9.29
CA PHE A 232 15.17 1.71 8.71
C PHE A 232 15.68 0.54 7.84
N LYS A 233 15.62 -0.69 8.35
CA LYS A 233 16.01 -1.89 7.59
C LYS A 233 15.09 -2.09 6.37
N ASN A 234 13.78 -2.01 6.57
CA ASN A 234 12.80 -2.20 5.52
C ASN A 234 12.94 -1.18 4.38
N LEU A 235 13.01 0.12 4.71
CA LEU A 235 13.11 1.18 3.71
C LEU A 235 14.50 1.23 3.06
N LEU A 236 15.58 0.84 3.76
CA LEU A 236 16.89 0.63 3.12
C LEU A 236 16.85 -0.49 2.08
N LEU A 237 16.13 -1.58 2.35
CA LEU A 237 16.00 -2.65 1.36
C LEU A 237 15.14 -2.20 0.16
N ASN A 238 14.05 -1.48 0.42
CA ASN A 238 13.09 -1.09 -0.61
C ASN A 238 13.51 0.13 -1.46
N PHE A 239 14.26 1.05 -0.87
CA PHE A 239 14.63 2.35 -1.47
C PHE A 239 16.13 2.65 -1.41
N ASN A 240 16.95 1.80 -0.78
CA ASN A 240 18.42 1.89 -0.75
C ASN A 240 18.95 3.32 -0.49
N PHE A 241 19.64 3.95 -1.45
CA PHE A 241 20.17 5.31 -1.33
C PHE A 241 19.08 6.38 -1.27
N LEU A 242 17.90 6.13 -1.84
CA LEU A 242 16.80 7.08 -1.80
C LEU A 242 16.26 7.26 -0.38
N PHE A 243 16.30 6.23 0.48
CA PHE A 243 15.78 6.37 1.84
C PHE A 243 16.61 7.34 2.72
N PRO A 244 17.94 7.21 2.86
CA PRO A 244 18.75 8.21 3.55
C PRO A 244 18.60 9.61 2.97
N LEU A 245 18.51 9.73 1.64
CA LEU A 245 18.22 11.01 0.99
C LEU A 245 16.84 11.55 1.39
N ALA A 246 15.82 10.70 1.50
CA ALA A 246 14.49 11.12 1.92
C ALA A 246 14.48 11.66 3.36
N LEU A 247 15.28 11.09 4.27
CA LEU A 247 15.43 11.62 5.64
C LEU A 247 16.05 13.03 5.66
N LEU A 248 16.93 13.34 4.72
CA LEU A 248 17.49 14.68 4.55
C LEU A 248 16.52 15.68 3.90
N GLY A 249 15.40 15.21 3.35
CA GLY A 249 14.47 16.01 2.53
C GLY A 249 13.94 17.23 3.25
N LEU A 250 13.30 17.03 4.42
CA LEU A 250 12.73 18.12 5.19
C LEU A 250 13.81 19.06 5.77
N PRO A 251 14.89 18.57 6.41
CA PRO A 251 15.98 19.42 6.89
C PRO A 251 16.56 20.32 5.79
N LEU A 252 16.91 19.76 4.62
CA LEU A 252 17.45 20.54 3.50
C LEU A 252 16.41 21.49 2.91
N ALA A 253 15.14 21.08 2.82
CA ALA A 253 14.06 21.94 2.37
C ALA A 253 13.89 23.17 3.27
N MET A 254 13.95 22.99 4.60
CA MET A 254 13.90 24.10 5.57
C MET A 254 15.10 25.04 5.42
N LEU A 255 16.32 24.51 5.28
CA LEU A 255 17.53 25.32 5.05
C LEU A 255 17.45 26.12 3.74
N SER A 256 16.87 25.54 2.69
CA SER A 256 16.67 26.22 1.41
C SER A 256 15.62 27.34 1.47
N LYS A 257 14.78 27.37 2.52
CA LYS A 257 13.63 28.27 2.71
C LYS A 257 12.61 28.23 1.57
N LYS A 258 12.63 27.19 0.72
CA LYS A 258 11.69 27.02 -0.40
C LYS A 258 10.40 26.36 0.11
N LYS A 259 9.32 27.14 0.21
CA LYS A 259 8.00 26.67 0.67
C LYS A 259 7.53 25.41 -0.07
N PHE A 260 7.71 25.36 -1.39
CA PHE A 260 7.37 24.20 -2.22
C PHE A 260 8.07 22.91 -1.75
N TYR A 261 9.37 22.98 -1.42
CA TYR A 261 10.12 21.80 -0.94
C TYR A 261 9.67 21.35 0.45
N ILE A 262 9.33 22.28 1.33
CA ILE A 262 8.82 21.96 2.67
C ILE A 262 7.47 21.24 2.55
N GLN A 263 6.57 21.72 1.68
CA GLN A 263 5.29 21.08 1.43
C GLN A 263 5.45 19.64 0.93
N CYS A 264 6.36 19.40 -0.01
CA CYS A 264 6.59 18.08 -0.58
C CYS A 264 7.23 17.07 0.38
N THR A 265 7.97 17.54 1.40
CA THR A 265 8.77 16.67 2.29
C THR A 265 8.18 16.47 3.68
N ALA A 266 7.35 17.41 4.16
CA ALA A 266 6.82 17.37 5.52
C ALA A 266 5.89 16.17 5.79
N GLY A 267 5.09 15.76 4.79
CA GLY A 267 4.21 14.59 4.91
C GLY A 267 4.97 13.31 5.20
N PHE A 268 6.01 13.02 4.41
CA PHE A 268 6.86 11.85 4.62
C PHE A 268 7.56 11.87 5.98
N ALA A 269 8.13 13.02 6.36
CA ALA A 269 8.82 13.15 7.64
C ALA A 269 7.89 12.86 8.82
N LEU A 270 6.68 13.45 8.82
CA LEU A 270 5.68 13.21 9.88
C LEU A 270 5.25 11.73 9.91
N TRP A 271 4.92 11.15 8.75
CA TRP A 271 4.53 9.75 8.64
C TRP A 271 5.60 8.81 9.19
N PHE A 272 6.83 8.97 8.72
CA PHE A 272 7.96 8.14 9.11
C PHE A 272 8.22 8.22 10.61
N SER A 273 8.19 9.43 11.19
CA SER A 273 8.36 9.62 12.64
C SER A 273 7.26 8.94 13.45
N VAL A 274 5.99 9.13 13.10
CA VAL A 274 4.87 8.55 13.85
C VAL A 274 4.90 7.02 13.82
N PHE A 275 5.06 6.42 12.64
CA PHE A 275 5.06 4.96 12.51
C PHE A 275 6.31 4.31 13.10
N THR A 276 7.46 4.96 13.06
CA THR A 276 8.68 4.44 13.71
C THR A 276 8.52 4.31 15.23
N LEU A 277 7.75 5.22 15.84
CA LEU A 277 7.48 5.21 17.28
C LEU A 277 6.45 4.14 17.70
N GLN A 278 5.64 3.62 16.77
CA GLN A 278 4.65 2.59 17.10
C GLN A 278 5.33 1.23 17.35
N PRO A 279 4.98 0.47 18.40
CA PRO A 279 5.57 -0.85 18.66
C PRO A 279 5.32 -1.86 17.53
N HIS A 280 4.07 -1.96 17.08
CA HIS A 280 3.67 -2.82 15.97
C HIS A 280 4.01 -2.16 14.62
N LYS A 281 4.63 -2.94 13.72
CA LYS A 281 5.15 -2.44 12.44
C LYS A 281 4.96 -3.49 11.35
N GLU A 282 4.57 -3.04 10.18
CA GLU A 282 4.42 -3.87 8.99
C GLU A 282 4.87 -3.08 7.76
N GLU A 283 5.45 -3.76 6.78
CA GLU A 283 5.95 -3.12 5.55
C GLU A 283 4.84 -2.33 4.82
N ARG A 284 3.63 -2.90 4.73
CA ARG A 284 2.49 -2.25 4.05
C ARG A 284 2.04 -0.94 4.69
N PHE A 285 2.37 -0.68 5.96
CA PHE A 285 2.06 0.60 6.61
C PHE A 285 2.85 1.76 6.03
N MET A 286 3.96 1.50 5.34
CA MET A 286 4.73 2.56 4.67
C MET A 286 4.28 2.85 3.25
N TYR A 287 3.47 2.00 2.63
CA TYR A 287 3.03 2.16 1.23
C TYR A 287 2.43 3.55 0.93
N PRO A 288 1.54 4.12 1.78
CA PRO A 288 0.96 5.43 1.52
C PRO A 288 2.00 6.54 1.31
N ALA A 289 3.16 6.42 1.96
CA ALA A 289 4.20 7.43 1.98
C ALA A 289 5.28 7.24 0.91
N TYR A 290 5.28 6.14 0.15
CA TYR A 290 6.35 5.83 -0.80
C TYR A 290 6.57 6.92 -1.87
N PRO A 291 5.54 7.51 -2.49
CA PRO A 291 5.76 8.59 -3.45
C PRO A 291 6.31 9.87 -2.79
N ALA A 292 5.88 10.17 -1.57
CA ALA A 292 6.41 11.29 -0.79
C ALA A 292 7.87 11.04 -0.34
N LEU A 293 8.24 9.79 -0.04
CA LEU A 293 9.62 9.37 0.23
C LEU A 293 10.50 9.63 -1.00
N VAL A 294 10.09 9.14 -2.16
CA VAL A 294 10.85 9.32 -3.41
C VAL A 294 10.98 10.79 -3.78
N LEU A 295 9.92 11.58 -3.61
CA LEU A 295 9.97 13.03 -3.83
C LEU A 295 10.92 13.73 -2.85
N SER A 296 10.90 13.33 -1.57
CA SER A 296 11.82 13.85 -0.56
C SER A 296 13.28 13.52 -0.89
N ALA A 297 13.55 12.30 -1.37
CA ALA A 297 14.87 11.90 -1.84
C ALA A 297 15.33 12.72 -3.05
N SER A 298 14.42 12.97 -3.99
CA SER A 298 14.68 13.75 -5.20
C SER A 298 15.00 15.21 -4.87
N ILE A 299 14.27 15.81 -3.92
CA ILE A 299 14.53 17.16 -3.42
C ILE A 299 15.89 17.24 -2.73
N SER A 300 16.23 16.28 -1.87
CA SER A 300 17.54 16.22 -1.24
C SER A 300 18.66 16.12 -2.27
N LEU A 301 18.53 15.23 -3.25
CA LEU A 301 19.54 15.04 -4.28
C LEU A 301 19.72 16.31 -5.13
N GLU A 302 18.62 17.00 -5.43
CA GLU A 302 18.64 18.28 -6.15
C GLU A 302 19.33 19.38 -5.35
N LEU A 303 19.00 19.54 -4.06
CA LEU A 303 19.62 20.53 -3.19
C LEU A 303 21.10 20.25 -2.93
N LEU A 304 21.47 18.97 -2.74
CA LEU A 304 22.86 18.54 -2.60
C LEU A 304 23.65 18.81 -3.88
N PHE A 305 23.06 18.58 -5.05
CA PHE A 305 23.68 18.94 -6.32
C PHE A 305 23.88 20.45 -6.46
N GLN A 306 22.88 21.26 -6.14
CA GLN A 306 23.02 22.72 -6.19
C GLN A 306 24.14 23.20 -5.25
N PHE A 307 24.31 22.53 -4.11
CA PHE A 307 25.38 22.81 -3.17
C PHE A 307 26.76 22.37 -3.70
N THR A 308 26.90 21.15 -4.23
CA THR A 308 28.16 20.66 -4.79
C THR A 308 28.58 21.45 -6.03
N GLN A 309 27.61 21.87 -6.84
CA GLN A 309 27.86 22.76 -7.98
C GLN A 309 28.45 24.09 -7.50
N ARG A 310 27.86 24.76 -6.50
CA ARG A 310 28.41 26.01 -5.94
C ARG A 310 29.84 25.86 -5.42
N ILE A 311 30.16 24.73 -4.76
CA ILE A 311 31.53 24.44 -4.30
C ILE A 311 32.45 24.23 -5.52
N THR A 312 31.99 23.46 -6.51
CA THR A 312 32.76 23.19 -7.72
C THR A 312 33.04 24.49 -8.46
N ASP A 313 32.06 25.39 -8.60
CA ASP A 313 32.22 26.70 -9.23
C ASP A 313 33.30 27.54 -8.51
N LEU A 314 33.29 27.56 -7.17
CA LEU A 314 34.32 28.22 -6.35
C LEU A 314 35.73 27.64 -6.54
N MET A 315 35.86 26.33 -6.71
CA MET A 315 37.15 25.64 -6.87
C MET A 315 37.65 25.68 -8.32
N THR A 316 36.75 25.69 -9.29
CA THR A 316 37.07 25.46 -10.71
C THR A 316 37.55 26.72 -11.42
N ASP A 317 37.25 27.90 -10.88
CA ASP A 317 37.91 29.16 -11.29
C ASP A 317 39.45 29.06 -11.22
N GLN A 318 39.99 28.11 -10.43
CA GLN A 318 41.44 27.85 -10.35
C GLN A 318 41.93 26.69 -11.25
N LEU A 319 41.06 25.79 -11.74
CA LEU A 319 41.47 24.47 -12.28
C LEU A 319 40.92 24.10 -13.69
N ARG A 320 40.10 24.94 -14.35
CA ARG A 320 39.55 24.71 -15.73
C ARG A 320 38.87 23.34 -15.96
N LEU A 321 38.27 22.74 -14.94
CA LEU A 321 37.47 21.51 -15.08
C LEU A 321 36.05 21.82 -15.62
N PRO A 322 35.34 20.84 -16.21
CA PRO A 322 33.94 21.02 -16.60
C PRO A 322 33.02 21.12 -15.38
N GLN A 323 32.54 22.34 -15.08
CA GLN A 323 31.77 22.72 -13.88
C GLN A 323 30.50 21.88 -13.61
N HIS A 324 29.88 21.32 -14.65
CA HIS A 324 28.62 20.56 -14.53
C HIS A 324 28.79 19.04 -14.59
N LEU A 325 29.98 18.52 -14.94
CA LEU A 325 30.15 17.09 -15.20
C LEU A 325 30.12 16.28 -13.90
N LEU A 326 30.91 16.68 -12.90
CA LEU A 326 30.99 15.97 -11.63
C LEU A 326 29.64 15.81 -10.92
N PRO A 327 28.87 16.89 -10.65
CA PRO A 327 27.65 16.75 -9.88
C PRO A 327 26.55 16.01 -10.69
N ARG A 328 26.54 16.10 -12.03
CA ARG A 328 25.62 15.32 -12.88
C ARG A 328 25.96 13.83 -12.86
N THR A 329 27.25 13.49 -12.93
CA THR A 329 27.73 12.11 -12.82
C THR A 329 27.40 11.52 -11.45
N MET A 330 27.49 12.30 -10.36
CA MET A 330 27.09 11.85 -9.02
C MET A 330 25.60 11.53 -8.94
N LYS A 331 24.72 12.42 -9.45
CA LYS A 331 23.27 12.17 -9.52
C LYS A 331 22.96 10.89 -10.29
N LEU A 332 23.53 10.76 -11.49
CA LEU A 332 23.34 9.59 -12.34
C LEU A 332 23.84 8.32 -11.66
N PHE A 333 25.01 8.36 -11.03
CA PHE A 333 25.58 7.24 -10.30
C PHE A 333 24.64 6.75 -9.18
N VAL A 334 24.13 7.65 -8.35
CA VAL A 334 23.18 7.32 -7.27
C VAL A 334 21.92 6.66 -7.84
N LEU A 335 21.34 7.23 -8.90
CA LEU A 335 20.13 6.70 -9.52
C LEU A 335 20.34 5.33 -10.16
N VAL A 336 21.43 5.16 -10.93
CA VAL A 336 21.75 3.90 -11.60
C VAL A 336 22.02 2.81 -10.56
N LEU A 337 22.82 3.10 -9.54
CA LEU A 337 23.12 2.12 -8.50
C LEU A 337 21.87 1.77 -7.68
N SER A 338 21.04 2.76 -7.36
CA SER A 338 19.73 2.54 -6.72
C SER A 338 18.85 1.61 -7.56
N ALA A 339 18.76 1.86 -8.86
CA ALA A 339 17.97 1.06 -9.79
C ALA A 339 18.49 -0.38 -9.87
N LEU A 340 19.81 -0.58 -9.97
CA LEU A 340 20.42 -1.91 -10.02
C LEU A 340 20.14 -2.72 -8.75
N ILE A 341 20.30 -2.11 -7.57
CA ILE A 341 20.00 -2.76 -6.28
C ILE A 341 18.52 -3.11 -6.19
N SER A 342 17.62 -2.20 -6.61
CA SER A 342 16.19 -2.46 -6.60
C SER A 342 15.79 -3.56 -7.59
N ILE A 343 16.34 -3.59 -8.80
CA ILE A 343 16.09 -4.66 -9.79
C ILE A 343 16.58 -6.00 -9.24
N TYR A 344 17.77 -6.04 -8.62
CA TYR A 344 18.29 -7.25 -7.99
C TYR A 344 17.35 -7.74 -6.89
N ARG A 345 16.89 -6.86 -5.98
CA ARG A 345 15.92 -7.20 -4.94
C ARG A 345 14.59 -7.70 -5.50
N ILE A 346 14.02 -7.00 -6.48
CA ILE A 346 12.76 -7.41 -7.13
C ILE A 346 12.90 -8.81 -7.70
N THR A 347 14.01 -9.06 -8.39
CA THR A 347 14.30 -10.35 -9.02
C THR A 347 14.47 -11.45 -7.97
N ASP A 348 15.27 -11.21 -6.94
CA ASP A 348 15.51 -12.16 -5.84
C ASP A 348 14.20 -12.52 -5.11
N VAL A 349 13.44 -11.52 -4.67
CA VAL A 349 12.17 -11.75 -3.96
C VAL A 349 11.16 -12.49 -4.85
N THR A 350 11.05 -12.09 -6.12
CA THR A 350 10.13 -12.74 -7.04
C THR A 350 10.53 -14.20 -7.30
N LEU A 351 11.80 -14.47 -7.58
CA LEU A 351 12.25 -15.82 -7.91
C LEU A 351 12.22 -16.76 -6.70
N SER A 352 12.59 -16.25 -5.53
CA SER A 352 12.68 -17.02 -4.29
C SER A 352 11.31 -17.34 -3.67
N TYR A 353 10.29 -16.50 -3.91
CA TYR A 353 8.99 -16.62 -3.24
C TYR A 353 7.78 -16.80 -4.17
N ARG A 354 7.97 -16.96 -5.49
CA ARG A 354 6.86 -17.21 -6.44
C ARG A 354 6.23 -18.61 -6.36
N ALA A 355 6.76 -19.52 -5.55
CA ALA A 355 6.31 -20.91 -5.51
C ALA A 355 4.79 -21.05 -5.32
N PRO A 356 4.11 -20.34 -4.40
CA PRO A 356 2.66 -20.44 -4.26
C PRO A 356 1.90 -20.07 -5.54
N LEU A 357 2.24 -18.95 -6.17
CA LEU A 357 1.60 -18.51 -7.42
C LEU A 357 1.84 -19.48 -8.60
N LEU A 358 2.86 -20.34 -8.53
CA LEU A 358 3.12 -21.38 -9.54
C LEU A 358 2.46 -22.72 -9.20
N LEU A 359 2.39 -23.09 -7.93
CA LEU A 359 1.92 -24.42 -7.51
C LEU A 359 0.40 -24.52 -7.50
N PHE A 360 -0.29 -23.55 -6.89
CA PHE A 360 -1.75 -23.61 -6.70
C PHE A 360 -2.55 -23.72 -8.01
N PRO A 361 -2.23 -23.00 -9.11
CA PRO A 361 -2.94 -23.16 -10.38
C PRO A 361 -2.75 -24.53 -11.04
N ARG A 362 -1.74 -25.30 -10.62
CA ARG A 362 -1.36 -26.59 -11.22
C ARG A 362 -1.82 -27.79 -10.39
N LEU A 363 -2.58 -27.55 -9.32
CA LEU A 363 -3.15 -28.64 -8.54
C LEU A 363 -4.15 -29.44 -9.40
N PRO A 364 -4.27 -30.76 -9.18
CA PRO A 364 -5.36 -31.54 -9.76
C PRO A 364 -6.74 -30.94 -9.41
N PRO A 365 -7.64 -30.77 -10.38
CA PRO A 365 -8.99 -30.24 -10.14
C PRO A 365 -9.89 -31.26 -9.42
N GLY A 366 -11.00 -30.79 -8.86
CA GLY A 366 -12.05 -31.65 -8.29
C GLY A 366 -11.70 -32.29 -6.94
N LYS A 367 -10.76 -31.71 -6.20
CA LYS A 367 -10.27 -32.26 -4.92
C LYS A 367 -10.29 -31.23 -3.79
N GLU A 368 -10.36 -31.71 -2.56
CA GLU A 368 -10.16 -30.87 -1.38
C GLU A 368 -8.71 -30.97 -0.93
N TYR A 369 -8.01 -29.85 -0.91
CA TYR A 369 -6.65 -29.72 -0.42
C TYR A 369 -6.62 -29.12 0.98
N CYS A 370 -5.64 -29.51 1.78
CA CYS A 370 -5.44 -28.90 3.08
C CYS A 370 -4.04 -28.41 3.35
N MET A 371 -3.98 -27.37 4.17
CA MET A 371 -2.74 -26.75 4.64
C MET A 371 -2.67 -26.77 6.17
N GLY A 372 -1.47 -27.01 6.69
CA GLY A 372 -1.16 -26.94 8.12
C GLY A 372 -0.41 -25.66 8.46
N SER A 373 0.84 -25.81 8.90
CA SER A 373 1.68 -24.72 9.43
C SER A 373 1.94 -23.58 8.43
N ASP A 374 1.95 -23.88 7.13
CA ASP A 374 2.24 -22.92 6.06
C ASP A 374 0.99 -22.27 5.44
N TRP A 375 -0.15 -22.29 6.13
CA TRP A 375 -1.42 -21.68 5.69
C TRP A 375 -1.28 -20.23 5.21
N TYR A 376 -0.35 -19.47 5.80
CA TYR A 376 -0.07 -18.07 5.45
C TYR A 376 0.54 -17.90 4.04
N ARG A 377 0.97 -18.99 3.40
CA ARG A 377 1.49 -19.00 2.02
C ARG A 377 0.41 -19.17 0.96
N PHE A 378 -0.83 -19.44 1.35
CA PHE A 378 -1.94 -19.52 0.40
C PHE A 378 -2.13 -18.16 -0.31
N PRO A 379 -2.10 -18.12 -1.65
CA PRO A 379 -2.17 -16.87 -2.38
C PRO A 379 -3.61 -16.36 -2.51
N THR A 380 -4.51 -17.16 -3.10
CA THR A 380 -5.94 -16.84 -3.22
C THR A 380 -6.70 -17.98 -3.93
N SER A 381 -8.00 -18.09 -3.65
CA SER A 381 -8.96 -18.95 -4.33
C SER A 381 -9.13 -18.61 -5.82
N PHE A 382 -8.80 -17.38 -6.26
CA PHE A 382 -8.90 -17.02 -7.69
C PHE A 382 -8.01 -17.87 -8.60
N ILE A 383 -6.92 -18.42 -8.06
CA ILE A 383 -5.97 -19.21 -8.86
C ILE A 383 -6.08 -20.71 -8.57
N LEU A 384 -7.08 -21.13 -7.80
CA LEU A 384 -7.36 -22.56 -7.63
C LEU A 384 -8.05 -23.11 -8.88
N PRO A 385 -7.78 -24.37 -9.26
CA PRO A 385 -8.52 -25.07 -10.31
C PRO A 385 -10.02 -25.18 -10.00
N ASP A 386 -10.82 -25.43 -11.02
CA ASP A 386 -12.26 -25.63 -10.86
C ASP A 386 -12.57 -26.87 -10.00
N ASP A 387 -13.68 -26.78 -9.26
CA ASP A 387 -14.13 -27.80 -8.31
C ASP A 387 -13.10 -28.17 -7.21
N THR A 388 -12.10 -27.32 -7.01
CA THR A 388 -11.09 -27.47 -5.95
C THR A 388 -11.47 -26.63 -4.73
N ALA A 389 -11.35 -27.22 -3.54
CA ALA A 389 -11.53 -26.54 -2.26
C ALA A 389 -10.22 -26.54 -1.46
N LEU A 390 -10.03 -25.51 -0.64
CA LEU A 390 -8.97 -25.46 0.35
C LEU A 390 -9.57 -25.51 1.77
N SER A 391 -8.91 -26.22 2.66
CA SER A 391 -9.24 -26.31 4.08
C SER A 391 -7.97 -26.30 4.93
N PHE A 392 -8.10 -26.13 6.24
CA PHE A 392 -6.97 -26.18 7.16
C PHE A 392 -7.00 -27.46 7.99
N ILE A 393 -5.83 -27.97 8.35
CA ILE A 393 -5.67 -29.10 9.28
C ILE A 393 -4.98 -28.63 10.56
N GLU A 394 -5.15 -29.38 11.64
CA GLU A 394 -4.46 -29.09 12.89
C GLU A 394 -2.94 -29.14 12.68
N SER A 395 -2.24 -28.13 13.18
CA SER A 395 -0.78 -27.99 13.07
C SER A 395 -0.20 -27.46 14.38
N SER A 396 1.06 -27.03 14.41
CA SER A 396 1.65 -26.39 15.59
C SER A 396 1.14 -24.96 15.84
N PHE A 397 0.46 -24.36 14.85
CA PHE A 397 -0.11 -23.02 14.97
C PHE A 397 -1.23 -23.00 16.02
N ARG A 398 -1.23 -21.98 16.88
CA ARG A 398 -2.20 -21.79 17.98
C ARG A 398 -2.87 -20.42 17.96
N GLY A 399 -2.72 -19.67 16.86
CA GLY A 399 -3.48 -18.44 16.60
C GLY A 399 -4.81 -18.74 15.92
N LEU A 400 -5.62 -17.71 15.68
CA LEU A 400 -6.88 -17.86 14.97
C LEU A 400 -6.64 -18.02 13.45
N LEU A 401 -7.09 -19.13 12.88
CA LEU A 401 -7.09 -19.33 11.43
C LEU A 401 -8.28 -18.62 10.76
N PRO A 402 -8.14 -18.22 9.48
CA PRO A 402 -9.28 -17.77 8.68
C PRO A 402 -10.38 -18.84 8.62
N GLY A 403 -11.64 -18.42 8.58
CA GLY A 403 -12.79 -19.33 8.43
C GLY A 403 -13.43 -19.18 7.06
N LYS A 404 -14.26 -20.13 6.63
CA LYS A 404 -15.02 -19.98 5.37
C LYS A 404 -16.18 -18.99 5.55
N PHE A 405 -16.48 -18.21 4.53
CA PHE A 405 -17.71 -17.42 4.48
C PHE A 405 -18.92 -18.34 4.31
N ASN A 406 -19.95 -18.12 5.12
CA ASN A 406 -21.30 -18.67 4.89
C ASN A 406 -22.22 -17.59 4.31
N THR A 407 -22.25 -16.45 4.98
CA THR A 407 -22.97 -15.22 4.61
C THR A 407 -22.17 -14.01 5.08
N THR A 408 -22.59 -12.81 4.69
CA THR A 408 -21.90 -11.56 5.05
C THR A 408 -22.29 -11.05 6.44
N ASP A 409 -23.41 -11.54 6.98
CA ASP A 409 -24.05 -11.09 8.23
C ASP A 409 -24.12 -12.17 9.31
N SER A 410 -23.72 -13.42 9.01
CA SER A 410 -23.51 -14.42 10.05
C SER A 410 -22.40 -13.99 11.01
N ILE A 411 -22.60 -14.22 12.30
CA ILE A 411 -21.55 -14.06 13.32
C ILE A 411 -20.73 -15.37 13.34
N PRO A 412 -19.51 -15.41 12.78
CA PRO A 412 -18.70 -16.61 12.84
C PRO A 412 -18.17 -16.83 14.26
N HIS A 413 -17.86 -18.09 14.60
CA HIS A 413 -17.07 -18.41 15.79
C HIS A 413 -15.65 -17.87 15.60
N MET A 414 -15.39 -16.63 16.00
CA MET A 414 -14.12 -15.94 15.84
C MET A 414 -13.94 -14.89 16.94
N ASN A 415 -12.69 -14.56 17.27
CA ASN A 415 -12.36 -13.61 18.33
C ASN A 415 -11.31 -12.59 17.85
N ASN A 416 -11.32 -11.39 18.43
CA ASN A 416 -10.34 -10.33 18.19
C ASN A 416 -9.08 -10.46 19.07
N LEU A 417 -8.86 -11.63 19.69
CA LEU A 417 -7.74 -11.91 20.59
C LEU A 417 -6.77 -12.95 20.02
N ASN A 418 -6.91 -13.29 18.73
CA ASN A 418 -6.07 -14.26 18.02
C ASN A 418 -5.99 -15.62 18.74
N GLN A 419 -7.06 -16.03 19.41
CA GLN A 419 -7.13 -17.30 20.13
C GLN A 419 -7.52 -18.43 19.17
N TRP A 420 -6.83 -19.57 19.30
CA TRP A 420 -7.12 -20.81 18.56
C TRP A 420 -8.60 -21.21 18.63
N ASP A 421 -9.11 -21.73 17.51
CA ASP A 421 -10.45 -22.29 17.40
C ASP A 421 -10.43 -23.57 16.56
N ALA A 422 -10.76 -24.70 17.19
CA ALA A 422 -10.78 -26.02 16.55
C ALA A 422 -11.83 -26.15 15.43
N THR A 423 -12.84 -25.26 15.37
CA THR A 423 -13.83 -25.25 14.28
C THR A 423 -13.27 -24.79 12.94
N LYS A 424 -12.03 -24.27 12.92
CA LYS A 424 -11.36 -23.78 11.71
C LYS A 424 -10.59 -24.87 10.96
N VAL A 425 -10.47 -26.05 11.52
CA VAL A 425 -9.73 -27.18 10.94
C VAL A 425 -10.65 -28.36 10.65
N ILE A 426 -10.25 -29.16 9.66
CA ILE A 426 -10.84 -30.46 9.35
C ILE A 426 -9.87 -31.58 9.71
N HIS A 427 -10.36 -32.81 9.72
CA HIS A 427 -9.51 -33.99 9.93
C HIS A 427 -8.65 -34.26 8.69
N GLU A 428 -7.38 -34.59 8.89
CA GLU A 428 -6.39 -34.79 7.81
C GLU A 428 -6.85 -35.80 6.75
N GLY A 429 -7.51 -36.87 7.15
CA GLY A 429 -8.05 -37.88 6.23
C GLY A 429 -9.18 -37.43 5.29
N LEU A 430 -9.64 -36.17 5.37
CA LEU A 430 -10.70 -35.62 4.53
C LEU A 430 -10.17 -34.82 3.33
N CYS A 431 -8.86 -34.67 3.19
CA CYS A 431 -8.23 -33.81 2.17
C CYS A 431 -6.87 -34.34 1.72
N GLU A 432 -6.39 -33.85 0.58
CA GLU A 432 -5.01 -34.06 0.14
C GLU A 432 -4.10 -33.01 0.78
N CYS A 433 -3.15 -33.45 1.61
CA CYS A 433 -2.22 -32.54 2.28
C CYS A 433 -1.26 -31.88 1.28
N LEU A 434 -1.28 -30.56 1.23
CA LEU A 434 -0.22 -29.74 0.64
C LEU A 434 0.78 -29.48 1.76
N VAL A 435 1.93 -30.16 1.69
CA VAL A 435 3.03 -30.20 2.68
C VAL A 435 3.09 -28.99 3.60
#